data_AF-A0A7T6XME4-F1
#
_entry.id   AF-A0A7T6XME4-F1
#
_cell.length_a   1.000
_cell.length_b   1.000
_cell.length_c   1.000
_cell.angle_alpha   90.00
_cell.angle_beta   90.00
_cell.angle_gamma   90.00
#
_symmetry.space_group_name_H-M   'P 1'
#
loop_
_entity.id
_entity.type
_entity.pdbx_description
1 polymer ?
#
loop_
_entity_poly.entity_id
_entity_poly.type
_entity_poly.pdbx_seq_one_letter_code
_entity_poly.pdbx_strand_id
1 'polypeptide(L)'
;MKYAILMQNTLKGSSMAWYSYGQTVCRSNNRWYHGSPCRPRPSLEPRLEDHGKVIVDEYSIIRDTYAAPKYPVVLAHGLLGFDELRLAGPYLPGVQYWRGIKEVLVARGIEVITATVPPSGSIEARAEQLARNIEAEAKGKDVNIIAHSMG
;
A
#
# COMPACT_ATOMS: atom_id res chain seq x y z
N MET A 1 25.95 12.87 -1.93
CA MET A 1 26.16 11.69 -1.07
C MET A 1 25.62 10.49 -1.81
N LYS A 2 26.47 9.47 -2.03
CA LYS A 2 26.12 8.25 -2.76
C LYS A 2 25.71 7.20 -1.72
N TYR A 3 24.56 6.56 -1.90
CA TYR A 3 24.22 5.36 -1.15
C TYR A 3 24.09 4.20 -2.13
N ALA A 4 24.77 3.10 -1.83
CA ALA A 4 24.66 1.82 -2.52
C ALA A 4 23.87 0.88 -1.61
N ILE A 5 22.83 0.25 -2.14
CA ILE A 5 22.13 -0.84 -1.45
C ILE A 5 22.79 -2.14 -1.92
N LEU A 6 23.64 -2.71 -1.06
CA LEU A 6 24.19 -4.05 -1.20
C LEU A 6 23.12 -5.04 -0.71
N MET A 7 22.43 -5.70 -1.65
CA MET A 7 21.70 -6.93 -1.35
C MET A 7 22.68 -8.10 -1.46
N GLN A 8 23.14 -8.60 -0.30
CA GLN A 8 23.81 -9.89 -0.24
C GLN A 8 22.76 -11.00 -0.35
N ASN A 9 22.48 -11.45 -1.58
CA ASN A 9 21.86 -12.75 -1.78
C ASN A 9 22.97 -13.82 -1.77
N THR A 10 23.11 -14.48 -0.64
CA THR A 10 23.80 -15.77 -0.54
C THR A 10 22.96 -16.79 -1.31
N LEU A 11 23.33 -17.01 -2.57
CA LEU A 11 23.52 -18.31 -3.25
C LEU A 11 23.31 -18.13 -4.76
N LYS A 12 24.42 -18.29 -5.49
CA LYS A 12 24.60 -18.52 -6.93
C LYS A 12 24.33 -17.36 -7.91
N GLY A 13 25.44 -16.88 -8.48
CA GLY A 13 25.52 -16.54 -9.91
C GLY A 13 25.54 -15.06 -10.23
N SER A 14 26.74 -14.49 -10.37
CA SER A 14 26.97 -13.15 -10.91
C SER A 14 26.42 -13.04 -12.34
N SER A 15 25.47 -12.14 -12.57
CA SER A 15 25.21 -11.56 -13.89
C SER A 15 25.01 -10.06 -13.73
N MET A 16 25.95 -9.29 -14.28
CA MET A 16 25.95 -7.84 -14.27
C MET A 16 25.21 -7.39 -15.55
N ALA A 17 23.91 -7.10 -15.44
CA ALA A 17 23.14 -6.60 -16.57
C ALA A 17 23.33 -5.07 -16.68
N TRP A 18 24.01 -4.64 -17.73
CA TRP A 18 24.11 -3.24 -18.12
C TRP A 18 22.83 -2.83 -18.88
N TYR A 19 22.09 -1.86 -18.38
CA TYR A 19 20.99 -1.25 -19.13
C TYR A 19 21.47 0.02 -19.84
N SER A 20 21.49 -0.03 -21.17
CA SER A 20 21.77 1.10 -22.05
C SER A 20 20.49 1.91 -22.28
N TYR A 21 20.55 3.21 -21.97
CA TYR A 21 19.47 4.17 -22.24
C TYR A 21 19.52 4.61 -23.71
N GLY A 22 18.54 4.20 -24.51
CA GLY A 22 18.45 4.50 -25.94
C GLY A 22 17.21 5.30 -26.35
N GLN A 23 17.46 6.54 -26.79
CA GLN A 23 16.73 7.42 -27.73
C GLN A 23 15.26 7.84 -27.50
N THR A 24 15.13 9.15 -27.28
CA THR A 24 13.95 10.03 -27.23
C THR A 24 13.28 10.30 -28.57
N VAL A 25 11.94 10.32 -28.59
CA VAL A 25 11.14 11.09 -29.57
C VAL A 25 10.02 11.85 -28.83
N CYS A 26 10.09 13.18 -28.83
CA CYS A 26 9.02 14.06 -28.33
C CYS A 26 8.37 14.78 -29.51
N ARG A 27 7.03 14.73 -29.62
CA ARG A 27 6.26 15.58 -30.54
C ARG A 27 5.61 16.69 -29.72
N SER A 28 6.11 17.90 -29.89
CA SER A 28 5.59 19.14 -29.28
C SER A 28 4.33 19.61 -30.01
N ASN A 29 3.32 20.05 -29.26
CA ASN A 29 2.41 21.09 -29.74
C ASN A 29 1.91 21.95 -28.56
N ASN A 30 2.60 23.07 -28.35
CA ASN A 30 2.19 24.36 -27.78
C ASN A 30 1.00 24.41 -26.78
N ARG A 31 1.31 24.65 -25.49
CA ARG A 31 0.72 25.75 -24.70
C ARG A 31 1.53 25.98 -23.41
N TRP A 32 1.86 27.24 -23.16
CA TRP A 32 2.71 27.75 -22.10
C TRP A 32 2.12 27.50 -20.71
N TYR A 33 2.64 26.48 -20.03
CA TYR A 33 2.76 26.38 -18.57
C TYR A 33 4.10 25.67 -18.32
N HIS A 34 4.82 26.02 -17.25
CA HIS A 34 6.09 25.39 -16.89
C HIS A 34 5.93 23.86 -16.78
N GLY A 35 6.19 23.16 -17.90
CA GLY A 35 6.07 21.73 -18.01
C GLY A 35 7.16 21.07 -17.19
N SER A 36 6.75 20.16 -16.31
CA SER A 36 7.67 19.17 -15.75
C SER A 36 8.51 18.56 -16.89
N PRO A 37 9.84 18.37 -16.72
CA PRO A 37 10.64 17.72 -17.73
C PRO A 37 9.99 16.39 -18.11
N CYS A 38 9.78 16.14 -19.40
CA CYS A 38 9.31 14.86 -19.91
C CYS A 38 10.28 13.78 -19.43
N ARG A 39 9.96 13.14 -18.30
CA ARG A 39 10.70 11.98 -17.84
C ARG A 39 10.34 10.83 -18.79
N PRO A 40 11.32 10.05 -19.26
CA PRO A 40 11.02 8.78 -19.89
C PRO A 40 10.05 8.02 -18.98
N ARG A 41 8.99 7.43 -19.54
CA ARG A 41 8.17 6.49 -18.77
C ARG A 41 9.15 5.49 -18.16
N PRO A 42 9.20 5.33 -16.82
CA PRO A 42 9.99 4.26 -16.23
C PRO A 42 9.57 2.99 -16.95
N SER A 43 10.53 2.19 -17.44
CA SER A 43 10.22 0.85 -17.93
C SER A 43 9.49 0.16 -16.78
N LEU A 44 8.19 -0.06 -16.95
CA LEU A 44 7.38 -0.74 -15.96
C LEU A 44 7.98 -2.11 -15.74
N GLU A 45 8.06 -2.57 -14.50
CA GLU A 45 8.46 -3.95 -14.25
C GLU A 45 7.52 -4.86 -15.06
N PRO A 46 8.03 -5.82 -15.87
CA PRO A 46 7.19 -6.63 -16.75
C PRO A 46 6.05 -7.36 -16.03
N ARG A 47 6.19 -7.58 -14.71
CA ARG A 47 5.17 -8.20 -13.85
C ARG A 47 3.93 -7.32 -13.65
N LEU A 48 4.05 -6.01 -13.79
CA LEU A 48 2.95 -5.08 -13.52
C LEU A 48 2.05 -4.85 -14.74
N GLU A 49 2.49 -5.26 -15.93
CA GLU A 49 1.73 -5.08 -17.18
C GLU A 49 0.46 -5.95 -17.23
N ASP A 50 0.46 -7.08 -16.51
CA ASP A 50 -0.68 -8.02 -16.46
C ASP A 50 -1.77 -7.60 -15.44
N HIS A 51 -1.48 -6.65 -14.55
CA HIS A 51 -2.37 -6.26 -13.45
C HIS A 51 -3.24 -5.03 -13.74
N GLY A 52 -3.38 -4.66 -15.02
CA GLY A 52 -4.26 -3.58 -15.47
C GLY A 52 -3.60 -2.20 -15.49
N LYS A 53 -4.38 -1.15 -15.20
CA LYS A 53 -3.90 0.24 -15.26
C LYS A 53 -2.86 0.49 -14.16
N VAL A 54 -1.60 0.60 -14.54
CA VAL A 54 -0.55 1.00 -13.60
C VAL A 54 -0.63 2.50 -13.32
N ILE A 55 -0.83 2.82 -12.05
CA ILE A 55 -0.79 4.19 -11.54
C ILE A 55 0.68 4.57 -11.31
N VAL A 56 1.19 5.56 -12.04
CA VAL A 56 2.58 6.04 -11.88
C VAL A 56 2.61 7.39 -11.15
N ASP A 57 1.87 8.39 -11.63
CA ASP A 57 1.90 9.76 -11.11
C ASP A 57 0.50 10.39 -10.89
N GLU A 58 -0.57 9.69 -11.23
CA GLU A 58 -1.96 10.19 -11.20
C GLU A 58 -2.41 10.71 -9.82
N TYR A 59 -1.82 10.16 -8.75
CA TYR A 59 -2.09 10.52 -7.35
C TYR A 59 -0.87 11.15 -6.65
N SER A 60 0.13 11.60 -7.42
CA SER A 60 1.31 12.30 -6.87
C SER A 60 1.00 13.70 -6.35
N ILE A 61 -0.10 14.30 -6.82
CA ILE A 61 -0.61 15.58 -6.34
C ILE A 61 -1.82 15.32 -5.45
N ILE A 62 -1.77 15.85 -4.23
CA ILE A 62 -2.88 15.77 -3.26
C ILE A 62 -4.04 16.60 -3.79
N ARG A 63 -5.22 15.99 -3.87
CA ARG A 63 -6.47 16.63 -4.27
C ARG A 63 -7.27 17.04 -3.03
N ASP A 64 -8.08 18.08 -3.15
CA ASP A 64 -8.96 18.53 -2.07
C ASP A 64 -10.01 17.46 -1.70
N THR A 65 -10.44 16.68 -2.68
CA THR A 65 -11.46 15.64 -2.50
C THR A 65 -11.12 14.36 -3.29
N TYR A 66 -11.38 13.22 -2.65
CA TYR A 66 -11.30 11.89 -3.25
C TYR A 66 -12.66 11.20 -3.15
N ALA A 67 -12.99 10.36 -4.14
CA ALA A 67 -14.19 9.55 -4.09
C ALA A 67 -14.05 8.46 -3.01
N ALA A 68 -15.15 8.17 -2.32
CA ALA A 68 -15.21 7.05 -1.38
C ALA A 68 -15.14 5.71 -2.15
N PRO A 69 -14.44 4.69 -1.63
CA PRO A 69 -14.41 3.37 -2.24
C PRO A 69 -15.79 2.72 -2.23
N LYS A 70 -16.08 1.91 -3.26
CA LYS A 70 -17.34 1.16 -3.40
C LYS A 70 -17.52 0.10 -2.30
N TYR A 71 -16.41 -0.50 -1.87
CA TYR A 71 -16.38 -1.63 -0.96
C TYR A 71 -15.77 -1.24 0.39
N PRO A 72 -16.14 -1.94 1.49
CA PRO A 72 -15.55 -1.73 2.80
C PRO A 72 -14.03 -1.85 2.76
N VAL A 73 -13.36 -1.08 3.61
CA VAL A 73 -11.90 -1.11 3.75
C VAL A 73 -11.54 -1.98 4.95
N VAL A 74 -10.72 -3.01 4.72
CA VAL A 74 -10.17 -3.87 5.76
C VAL A 74 -8.75 -3.41 6.06
N LEU A 75 -8.50 -3.05 7.32
CA LEU A 75 -7.18 -2.66 7.80
C LEU A 75 -6.47 -3.87 8.42
N ALA A 76 -5.39 -4.33 7.79
CA ALA A 76 -4.62 -5.51 8.20
C ALA A 76 -3.24 -5.12 8.74
N HIS A 77 -3.01 -5.35 10.05
CA HIS A 77 -1.77 -4.98 10.71
C HIS A 77 -0.66 -6.03 10.53
N GLY A 78 0.60 -5.59 10.61
CA GLY A 78 1.79 -6.45 10.48
C GLY A 78 2.20 -7.19 11.76
N LEU A 79 3.44 -7.69 11.77
CA LEU A 79 4.08 -8.36 12.90
C LEU A 79 4.12 -7.44 14.15
N LEU A 80 3.81 -7.98 15.32
CA LEU A 80 3.61 -7.24 16.58
C LEU A 80 2.51 -6.17 16.52
N GLY A 81 1.66 -6.18 15.49
CA GLY A 81 0.50 -5.30 15.43
C GLY A 81 -0.56 -5.71 16.44
N PHE A 82 -1.27 -4.71 16.93
CA PHE A 82 -2.40 -4.80 17.86
C PHE A 82 -3.54 -3.99 17.27
N ASP A 83 -4.79 -4.32 17.57
CA ASP A 83 -5.90 -3.43 17.18
C ASP A 83 -5.91 -2.19 18.11
N GLU A 84 -6.02 -2.44 19.42
CA GLU A 84 -5.93 -1.44 20.48
C GLU A 84 -5.06 -1.97 21.64
N LEU A 85 -3.98 -1.27 21.98
CA LEU A 85 -3.12 -1.58 23.11
C LEU A 85 -3.38 -0.63 24.27
N ARG A 86 -3.88 -1.16 25.38
CA ARG A 86 -4.13 -0.41 26.63
C ARG A 86 -2.95 -0.55 27.59
N LEU A 87 -1.92 0.27 27.39
CA LEU A 87 -0.65 0.19 28.12
C LEU A 87 -0.73 0.48 29.63
N ALA A 88 -1.75 1.19 30.12
CA ALA A 88 -1.84 1.60 31.54
C ALA A 88 -3.22 1.35 32.16
N GLY A 89 -3.84 0.21 31.84
CA GLY A 89 -5.16 -0.15 32.37
C GLY A 89 -6.29 0.74 31.82
N PRO A 90 -7.48 0.73 32.44
CA PRO A 90 -8.67 1.44 31.92
C PRO A 90 -8.58 2.97 31.99
N TYR A 91 -7.52 3.51 32.61
CA TYR A 91 -7.40 4.93 32.91
C TYR A 91 -6.71 5.75 31.82
N LEU A 92 -6.00 5.10 30.88
CA LEU A 92 -5.43 5.77 29.72
C LEU A 92 -6.11 5.31 28.42
N PRO A 93 -6.30 6.21 27.44
CA PRO A 93 -6.86 5.85 26.16
C PRO A 93 -5.97 4.81 25.46
N GLY A 94 -6.60 3.77 24.91
CA GLY A 94 -5.88 2.74 24.16
C GLY A 94 -5.14 3.32 22.97
N VAL A 95 -3.97 2.75 22.70
CA VAL A 95 -3.19 3.03 21.49
C VAL A 95 -3.75 2.20 20.37
N GLN A 96 -4.36 2.83 19.36
CA GLN A 96 -4.71 2.11 18.13
C GLN A 96 -3.47 1.95 17.23
N TYR A 97 -3.43 0.94 16.38
CA TYR A 97 -2.39 0.81 15.36
C TYR A 97 -2.62 1.77 14.19
N TRP A 98 -3.87 1.91 13.76
CA TRP A 98 -4.31 2.76 12.65
C TRP A 98 -4.76 4.16 13.12
N ARG A 99 -3.99 4.81 14.01
CA ARG A 99 -4.36 6.11 14.61
C ARG A 99 -4.62 7.16 13.54
N GLY A 100 -5.81 7.78 13.59
CA GLY A 100 -6.23 8.83 12.67
C GLY A 100 -6.74 8.29 11.33
N ILE A 101 -6.27 7.13 10.88
CA ILE A 101 -6.66 6.55 9.58
C ILE A 101 -8.08 6.03 9.66
N LYS A 102 -8.40 5.19 10.65
CA LYS A 102 -9.74 4.65 10.85
C LYS A 102 -10.76 5.77 11.07
N GLU A 103 -10.41 6.75 11.91
CA GLU A 103 -11.29 7.86 12.25
C GLU A 103 -11.60 8.73 11.04
N VAL A 104 -10.61 9.06 10.21
CA VAL A 104 -10.82 9.88 9.00
C VAL A 104 -11.62 9.12 7.96
N LEU A 105 -11.38 7.82 7.77
CA LEU A 105 -12.14 7.00 6.83
C LEU A 105 -13.62 6.89 7.24
N VAL A 106 -13.89 6.59 8.51
CA VAL A 106 -15.26 6.54 9.05
C VAL A 106 -15.93 7.90 8.98
N ALA A 107 -15.23 8.99 9.28
CA ALA A 107 -15.76 10.35 9.17
C ALA A 107 -16.13 10.74 7.72
N ARG A 108 -15.52 10.09 6.72
CA ARG A 108 -15.86 10.22 5.29
C ARG A 108 -16.99 9.27 4.85
N GLY A 109 -17.61 8.54 5.77
CA GLY A 109 -18.70 7.60 5.51
C GLY A 109 -18.24 6.26 4.93
N ILE A 110 -16.95 5.92 5.07
CA ILE A 110 -16.39 4.67 4.57
C ILE A 110 -16.57 3.60 5.65
N GLU A 111 -17.10 2.43 5.26
CA GLU A 111 -17.16 1.25 6.14
C GLU A 111 -15.75 0.69 6.34
N VAL A 112 -15.27 0.66 7.59
CA VAL A 112 -13.92 0.21 7.94
C VAL A 112 -14.00 -0.98 8.88
N ILE A 113 -13.35 -2.07 8.48
CA ILE A 113 -13.18 -3.31 9.24
C ILE A 113 -11.74 -3.32 9.76
N THR A 114 -11.56 -3.53 11.06
CA THR A 114 -10.20 -3.61 11.65
C THR A 114 -9.89 -5.05 12.00
N ALA A 115 -9.09 -5.70 11.16
CA ALA A 115 -8.80 -7.12 11.33
C ALA A 115 -7.71 -7.33 12.40
N THR A 116 -8.00 -8.20 13.35
CA THR A 116 -7.01 -8.66 14.34
C THR A 116 -6.43 -10.00 13.89
N VAL A 117 -5.13 -10.04 13.62
CA VAL A 117 -4.40 -11.27 13.25
C VAL A 117 -3.36 -11.62 14.32
N PRO A 118 -2.91 -12.90 14.42
CA PRO A 118 -1.88 -13.29 15.36
C PRO A 118 -0.62 -12.40 15.27
N PRO A 119 -0.11 -11.82 16.38
CA PRO A 119 1.01 -10.87 16.34
C PRO A 119 2.34 -11.45 15.86
N SER A 120 2.57 -12.75 16.08
CA SER A 120 3.82 -13.44 15.75
C SER A 120 3.61 -14.82 15.09
N GLY A 121 2.48 -15.01 14.41
CA GLY A 121 2.16 -16.26 13.69
C GLY A 121 2.79 -16.34 12.30
N SER A 122 2.70 -17.52 11.67
CA SER A 122 3.09 -17.70 10.26
C SER A 122 2.16 -16.92 9.32
N ILE A 123 2.59 -16.74 8.06
CA ILE A 123 1.80 -16.02 7.05
C ILE A 123 0.47 -16.74 6.82
N GLU A 124 0.48 -18.07 6.77
CA GLU A 124 -0.71 -18.90 6.54
C GLU A 124 -1.72 -18.75 7.67
N ALA A 125 -1.27 -18.87 8.93
CA ALA A 125 -2.15 -18.70 10.10
C ALA A 125 -2.75 -17.29 10.17
N ARG A 126 -1.97 -16.27 9.77
CA ARG A 126 -2.44 -14.88 9.73
C ARG A 126 -3.43 -14.65 8.59
N ALA A 127 -3.18 -15.21 7.40
CA ALA A 127 -4.10 -15.14 6.27
C ALA A 127 -5.43 -15.82 6.56
N GLU A 128 -5.40 -16.99 7.22
CA GLU A 128 -6.60 -17.70 7.62
C GLU A 128 -7.42 -16.91 8.66
N GLN A 129 -6.75 -16.30 9.66
CA GLN A 129 -7.45 -15.43 10.60
C GLN A 129 -8.03 -14.18 9.93
N LEU A 130 -7.27 -13.57 9.00
CA LEU A 130 -7.74 -12.41 8.24
C LEU A 130 -9.00 -12.77 7.43
N ALA A 131 -9.00 -13.92 6.75
CA ALA A 131 -10.16 -14.40 6.01
C ALA A 131 -11.39 -14.56 6.92
N ARG A 132 -11.24 -15.20 8.08
CA ARG A 132 -12.32 -15.33 9.08
C ARG A 132 -12.88 -13.97 9.53
N ASN A 133 -12.02 -13.00 9.79
CA ASN A 133 -12.45 -11.65 10.19
C ASN A 133 -13.25 -10.97 9.06
N ILE A 134 -12.79 -11.10 7.82
CA ILE A 134 -13.48 -10.56 6.65
C ILE A 134 -14.84 -11.23 6.48
N GLU A 135 -14.92 -12.55 6.55
CA GLU A 135 -16.19 -13.29 6.42
C GLU A 135 -17.21 -12.88 7.50
N ALA A 136 -16.75 -12.67 8.73
CA ALA A 136 -17.61 -12.25 9.84
C ALA A 136 -18.14 -10.82 9.68
N GLU A 137 -17.31 -9.89 9.19
CA GLU A 137 -17.63 -8.45 9.21
C GLU A 137 -18.09 -7.88 7.86
N ALA A 138 -17.65 -8.45 6.74
CA ALA A 138 -17.94 -7.93 5.39
C ALA A 138 -19.38 -8.21 4.94
N LYS A 139 -20.14 -9.07 5.65
CA LYS A 139 -21.55 -9.38 5.37
C LYS A 139 -21.80 -9.81 3.91
N GLY A 140 -20.85 -10.55 3.34
CA GLY A 140 -20.92 -11.05 1.95
C GLY A 140 -20.61 -9.99 0.87
N LYS A 141 -20.11 -8.81 1.23
CA LYS A 141 -19.60 -7.82 0.27
C LYS A 141 -18.15 -8.15 -0.11
N ASP A 142 -17.74 -7.81 -1.34
CA ASP A 142 -16.31 -7.69 -1.66
C ASP A 142 -15.67 -6.63 -0.74
N VAL A 143 -14.35 -6.71 -0.52
CA VAL A 143 -13.61 -5.80 0.36
C VAL A 143 -12.34 -5.25 -0.31
N ASN A 144 -11.90 -4.08 0.15
CA ASN A 144 -10.60 -3.49 -0.18
C ASN A 144 -9.65 -3.70 1.00
N ILE A 145 -8.55 -4.43 0.82
CA ILE A 145 -7.59 -4.67 1.91
C ILE A 145 -6.47 -3.62 1.84
N ILE A 146 -6.20 -2.96 2.97
CA ILE A 146 -5.02 -2.13 3.19
C ILE A 146 -4.17 -2.81 4.25
N ALA A 147 -3.03 -3.33 3.83
CA ALA A 147 -2.07 -4.03 4.69
C ALA A 147 -0.83 -3.19 4.95
N HIS A 148 -0.25 -3.31 6.15
CA HIS A 148 1.03 -2.71 6.50
C HIS A 148 2.04 -3.76 6.97
N SER A 149 3.28 -3.66 6.49
CA SER A 149 4.38 -4.58 6.81
C SER A 149 4.04 -6.03 6.42
N MET A 150 3.90 -6.94 7.38
CA MET A 150 3.52 -8.34 7.15
C MET A 150 1.99 -8.52 6.99
N GLY A 151 1.20 -7.44 7.11
CA GLY A 151 -0.26 -7.41 7.09
C GLY A 151 -0.92 -8.25 6.02
#